data_AF-A0A401TIA1-F1
#
_entry.id   AF-A0A401TIA1-F1
#
_cell.length_a   1.000
_cell.length_b   1.000
_cell.length_c   1.000
_cell.angle_alpha   90.00
_cell.angle_beta   90.00
_cell.angle_gamma   90.00
#
_symmetry.space_group_name_H-M   'P 1'
#
loop_
_entity.id
_entity.type
_entity.pdbx_description
1 polymer ?
#
loop_
_entity_poly.entity_id
_entity_poly.type
_entity_poly.pdbx_seq_one_letter_code
_entity_poly.pdbx_strand_id
1 'polypeptide(L)'
;KKEPEVIYAIAGREDVAGSGRFQRLRNLTIEMLACYRSRDWDGALAAIERGRKTDEAQALQYLYRLYEARIRAFQKEPPPDDWDGAFALTTK
;
A
#
# COMPACT_ATOMS: atom_id res chain seq x y z
N LYS A 1 -12.25 6.57 20.34
CA LYS A 1 -11.18 5.56 20.15
C LYS A 1 -11.15 5.22 18.66
N LYS A 2 -10.24 5.80 17.88
CA LYS A 2 -10.11 5.52 16.45
C LYS A 2 -9.26 4.26 16.32
N GLU A 3 -9.92 3.12 16.22
CA GLU A 3 -9.23 1.85 16.00
C GLU A 3 -8.77 1.80 14.53
N PRO A 4 -7.56 1.31 14.25
CA PRO A 4 -7.06 1.20 12.90
C PRO A 4 -7.85 0.12 12.17
N GLU A 5 -8.55 0.49 11.10
CA GLU A 5 -9.19 -0.46 10.21
C GLU A 5 -8.09 -1.25 9.48
N VAL A 6 -7.77 -2.42 10.04
CA VAL A 6 -6.97 -3.42 9.35
C VAL A 6 -7.87 -3.96 8.24
N ILE A 7 -7.63 -3.54 7.00
CA ILE A 7 -8.27 -4.13 5.83
C ILE A 7 -7.74 -5.57 5.70
N TYR A 8 -8.41 -6.50 6.39
CA TYR A 8 -8.30 -7.92 6.09
C TYR A 8 -9.12 -8.17 4.83
N ALA A 9 -8.46 -8.21 3.68
CA ALA A 9 -9.02 -8.92 2.54
C ALA A 9 -9.12 -10.39 2.96
N ILE A 10 -10.34 -10.88 3.20
CA ILE A 10 -10.61 -12.32 3.35
C ILE A 10 -10.26 -12.96 2.00
N ALA A 11 -9.01 -13.37 1.85
CA ALA A 11 -8.61 -14.29 0.81
C ALA A 11 -9.21 -15.64 1.19
N GLY A 12 -10.35 -15.96 0.58
CA GLY A 12 -11.12 -17.17 0.87
C GLY A 12 -10.27 -18.42 0.75
N ARG A 13 -10.48 -19.35 1.70
CA ARG A 13 -9.95 -20.73 1.77
C ARG A 13 -8.41 -20.88 1.69
N GLU A 14 -7.89 -21.84 2.45
CA GLU A 14 -6.45 -22.16 2.57
C GLU A 14 -5.73 -22.40 1.22
N ASP A 15 -6.48 -22.74 0.16
CA ASP A 15 -5.99 -22.95 -1.21
C ASP A 15 -5.54 -21.65 -1.89
N VAL A 16 -6.19 -20.51 -1.63
CA VAL A 16 -5.80 -19.21 -2.21
C VAL A 16 -4.56 -18.65 -1.51
N ALA A 17 -4.42 -18.88 -0.20
CA ALA A 17 -3.25 -18.45 0.57
C ALA A 17 -1.95 -19.14 0.12
N GLY A 18 -2.03 -20.38 -0.35
CA GLY A 18 -0.93 -21.14 -0.94
C GLY A 18 -0.62 -20.77 -2.40
N SER A 19 -1.51 -20.05 -3.09
CA SER A 19 -1.30 -19.71 -4.50
C SER A 19 -0.10 -18.76 -4.67
N GLY A 20 0.79 -19.08 -5.62
CA GLY A 20 1.94 -18.23 -5.92
C GLY A 20 1.54 -16.79 -6.29
N ARG A 21 0.33 -16.60 -6.82
CA ARG A 21 -0.23 -15.26 -7.10
C ARG A 21 -0.48 -14.46 -5.83
N PHE A 22 -1.16 -15.05 -4.84
CA PHE A 22 -1.44 -14.37 -3.57
C PHE A 22 -0.16 -14.01 -2.83
N GLN A 23 0.81 -14.93 -2.79
CA GLN A 23 2.10 -14.66 -2.14
C GLN A 23 2.87 -13.53 -2.82
N ARG A 24 2.85 -13.45 -4.16
CA ARG A 24 3.46 -12.33 -4.91
C ARG A 24 2.80 -11.00 -4.57
N LEU A 25 1.46 -10.93 -4.59
CA LEU A 25 0.73 -9.71 -4.25
C LEU A 25 0.95 -9.28 -2.79
N ARG A 26 1.00 -10.24 -1.86
CA ARG A 26 1.32 -9.99 -0.46
C ARG A 26 2.72 -9.40 -0.32
N ASN A 27 3.72 -10.00 -0.96
CA ASN A 27 5.11 -9.53 -0.86
C ASN A 27 5.27 -8.13 -1.47
N LEU A 28 4.64 -7.85 -2.62
CA LEU A 28 4.63 -6.51 -3.22
C LEU A 28 3.95 -5.47 -2.33
N THR A 29 2.85 -5.84 -1.64
CA THR A 29 2.18 -4.95 -0.69
C THR A 29 3.05 -4.66 0.53
N ILE A 30 3.75 -5.67 1.06
CA ILE A 30 4.70 -5.50 2.18
C ILE A 30 5.84 -4.57 1.76
N GLU A 31 6.42 -4.78 0.56
CA GLU A 31 7.47 -3.94 0.00
C GLU A 31 7.01 -2.48 -0.16
N MET A 32 5.83 -2.26 -0.76
CA MET A 32 5.24 -0.93 -0.88
C MET A 32 5.13 -0.22 0.47
N LEU A 33 4.61 -0.88 1.50
CA LEU A 33 4.43 -0.30 2.83
C LEU A 33 5.76 -0.07 3.57
N ALA A 34 6.79 -0.87 3.29
CA ALA A 34 8.13 -0.67 3.83
C ALA A 34 8.79 0.56 3.21
N CYS A 35 8.76 0.70 1.88
CA CYS A 35 9.25 1.88 1.17
C CYS A 35 8.49 3.15 1.62
N TYR A 36 7.15 3.07 1.71
CA TYR A 36 6.33 4.19 2.16
C TYR A 36 6.73 4.70 3.57
N ARG A 37 6.90 3.78 4.53
CA ARG A 37 7.27 4.17 5.91
C ARG A 37 8.70 4.67 6.05
N SER A 38 9.60 4.23 5.16
CA SER A 38 10.98 4.73 5.10
C SER A 38 11.14 5.99 4.24
N ARG A 39 10.04 6.54 3.70
CA ARG A 39 10.02 7.71 2.79
C ARG A 39 10.74 7.46 1.46
N ASP A 40 10.95 6.20 1.11
CA ASP A 40 11.38 5.78 -0.22
C ASP A 40 10.17 5.84 -1.18
N TRP A 41 9.84 7.05 -1.62
CA TRP A 41 8.67 7.33 -2.45
C TRP A 41 8.74 6.62 -3.80
N ASP A 42 9.92 6.62 -4.43
CA ASP A 42 10.10 6.00 -5.73
C ASP A 42 10.04 4.48 -5.64
N GLY A 43 10.62 3.87 -4.59
CA GLY A 43 10.49 2.44 -4.33
C GLY A 43 9.03 2.03 -4.06
N ALA A 44 8.28 2.84 -3.30
CA ALA A 44 6.88 2.60 -3.04
C ALA A 44 6.02 2.67 -4.32
N LEU A 45 6.26 3.67 -5.18
CA LEU A 45 5.59 3.78 -6.48
C LEU A 45 5.97 2.63 -7.43
N ALA A 46 7.23 2.21 -7.45
CA ALA A 46 7.66 1.07 -8.25
C ALA A 46 7.03 -0.26 -7.77
N ALA A 47 6.84 -0.45 -6.46
CA ALA A 47 6.10 -1.59 -5.92
C ALA A 47 4.62 -1.55 -6.31
N ILE A 48 3.98 -0.38 -6.27
CA ILE A 48 2.59 -0.18 -6.75
C ILE A 48 2.45 -0.58 -8.21
N GLU A 49 3.34 -0.13 -9.09
CA GLU A 49 3.28 -0.44 -10.52
C GLU A 49 3.47 -1.94 -10.82
N ARG A 50 4.40 -2.60 -10.11
CA ARG A 50 4.55 -4.07 -10.20
C ARG A 50 3.30 -4.79 -9.67
N GLY A 51 2.73 -4.27 -8.59
CA GLY A 51 1.46 -4.74 -8.01
C GLY A 51 0.32 -4.71 -9.01
N ARG A 52 0.11 -3.59 -9.70
CA ARG A 52 -0.92 -3.41 -10.74
C ARG A 52 -0.76 -4.38 -11.91
N LYS A 53 0.47 -4.65 -12.34
CA LYS A 53 0.77 -5.61 -13.41
C LYS A 53 0.54 -7.05 -12.99
N THR A 54 0.66 -7.35 -11.70
CA THR A 54 0.51 -8.71 -11.14
C THR A 54 -0.95 -8.99 -10.73
N ASP A 55 -1.71 -7.96 -10.38
CA ASP A 55 -3.07 -8.04 -9.87
C ASP A 55 -4.10 -7.97 -11.01
N GLU A 56 -4.16 -9.01 -11.83
CA GLU A 56 -5.13 -9.12 -12.93
C GLU A 56 -6.58 -8.99 -12.47
N ALA A 57 -6.88 -9.43 -11.24
CA ALA A 57 -8.21 -9.35 -10.63
C ALA A 57 -8.53 -7.96 -10.05
N GLN A 58 -7.57 -7.03 -10.07
CA GLN A 58 -7.69 -5.67 -9.52
C GLN A 58 -8.12 -5.66 -8.04
N ALA A 59 -7.83 -6.73 -7.29
CA ALA A 59 -8.25 -6.89 -5.90
C ALA A 59 -7.66 -5.82 -4.96
N LEU A 60 -6.51 -5.25 -5.31
CA LEU A 60 -5.78 -4.23 -4.54
C LEU A 60 -5.80 -2.85 -5.21
N GLN A 61 -6.59 -2.66 -6.28
CA GLN A 61 -6.62 -1.42 -7.04
C GLN A 61 -6.89 -0.18 -6.17
N TYR A 62 -7.84 -0.28 -5.23
CA TYR A 62 -8.15 0.81 -4.30
C TYR A 62 -6.97 1.13 -3.39
N LEU A 63 -6.32 0.11 -2.83
CA LEU A 63 -5.14 0.25 -1.98
C LEU A 63 -4.01 0.98 -2.72
N TYR A 64 -3.70 0.53 -3.94
CA TYR A 64 -2.68 1.15 -4.78
C TYR A 64 -2.99 2.61 -5.11
N ARG A 65 -4.24 2.92 -5.49
CA ARG A 65 -4.65 4.31 -5.77
C ARG A 65 -4.54 5.19 -4.52
N LEU A 66 -4.95 4.68 -3.36
CA LEU A 66 -4.88 5.40 -2.09
C LEU A 66 -3.44 5.74 -1.73
N TYR A 67 -2.54 4.76 -1.73
CA TYR A 67 -1.14 4.99 -1.38
C TYR A 67 -0.40 5.83 -2.41
N GLU A 68 -0.68 5.65 -3.71
CA GLU A 68 -0.12 6.53 -4.74
C GLU A 68 -0.52 8.00 -4.47
N ALA A 69 -1.80 8.28 -4.21
CA ALA A 69 -2.25 9.65 -3.92
C ALA A 69 -1.53 10.25 -2.70
N ARG A 70 -1.34 9.45 -1.63
CA ARG A 70 -0.59 9.87 -0.43
C ARG A 70 0.87 10.16 -0.75
N ILE A 71 1.54 9.27 -1.49
CA ILE A 71 2.94 9.45 -1.89
C ILE A 71 3.09 10.71 -2.74
N ARG A 72 2.21 10.93 -3.72
CA ARG A 72 2.22 12.14 -4.57
C ARG A 72 2.00 13.41 -3.76
N ALA A 73 1.18 13.37 -2.70
CA ALA A 73 1.02 14.48 -1.78
C ALA A 73 2.33 14.74 -1.02
N PHE A 74 2.96 13.70 -0.45
CA PHE A 74 4.24 13.83 0.26
C PHE A 74 5.44 14.21 -0.62
N GLN A 75 5.41 13.90 -1.92
CA GLN A 75 6.41 14.41 -2.85
C GLN A 75 6.30 15.94 -3.05
N LYS A 76 5.11 16.51 -2.90
CA LYS A 76 4.86 17.96 -3.01
C LYS A 76 5.05 18.68 -1.68
N GLU A 77 4.58 18.06 -0.61
CA GLU A 77 4.63 18.56 0.75
C GLU A 77 5.24 17.47 1.63
N PRO A 78 6.58 17.42 1.75
CA PRO A 78 7.26 16.40 2.52
C PRO A 78 6.76 16.33 3.96
N PRO A 79 6.62 15.12 4.53
CA PRO A 79 6.21 14.99 5.92
C PRO A 79 7.32 15.53 6.86
N PRO A 80 6.96 15.93 8.09
CA PRO A 80 7.93 16.33 9.11
C PRO A 80 9.02 15.29 9.38
N ASP A 81 10.16 15.71 9.92
CA ASP A 81 11.28 14.81 10.23
C ASP A 81 10.90 13.72 11.25
N ASP A 82 9.97 13.99 12.15
CA ASP A 82 9.44 13.06 13.16
C ASP A 82 8.22 12.25 12.70
N TRP A 83 7.89 12.28 11.41
CA TRP A 83 6.74 11.58 10.86
C TRP A 83 6.77 10.06 11.11
N ASP A 84 5.65 9.55 11.62
CA ASP A 84 5.44 8.19 12.13
C ASP A 84 4.79 7.23 11.10
N GLY A 85 4.59 7.69 9.87
CA GLY A 85 3.91 6.92 8.83
C GLY A 85 2.42 7.23 8.68
N ALA A 86 1.85 8.15 9.46
CA ALA A 86 0.44 8.51 9.37
C ALA A 86 0.14 9.52 8.23
N PHE A 87 -0.91 9.26 7.44
CA PHE A 87 -1.42 10.27 6.51
C PHE A 87 -2.61 10.99 7.12
N ALA A 88 -2.44 12.27 7.47
CA ALA A 88 -3.55 13.11 7.90
C ALA A 88 -4.38 13.53 6.68
N LEU A 89 -5.60 13.01 6.57
CA LEU A 89 -6.61 13.58 5.68
C LEU A 89 -7.06 14.91 6.28
N THR A 90 -6.38 16.01 5.95
CA THR A 90 -6.90 17.36 6.17
C THR A 90 -7.97 17.63 5.11
N THR A 91 -9.13 17.01 5.26
CA THR A 91 -10.32 17.45 4.53
C THR A 91 -10.71 18.80 5.13
N LYS A 92 -10.52 19.88 4.38
CA LYS A 92 -11.19 21.16 4.63
C LYS A 92 -12.60 21.13 4.06
#